data_AF-A0A061RSQ8-F1
#
_entry.id   AF-A0A061RSQ8-F1
#
_cell.length_a   1.000
_cell.length_b   1.000
_cell.length_c   1.000
_cell.angle_alpha   90.00
_cell.angle_beta   90.00
_cell.angle_gamma   90.00
#
_symmetry.space_group_name_H-M   'P 1'
#
loop_
_entity.id
_entity.type
_entity.pdbx_description
1 polymer ?
#
loop_
_entity_poly.entity_id
_entity_poly.type
_entity_poly.pdbx_seq_one_letter_code
_entity_poly.pdbx_strand_id
1 'polypeptide(L)'
;MQQLSSLGTPAERRALLTQIAPRAPFQMPLMTAVPFSALRGLGRLPRRDTSVSNEERGWQGPVPAHLLPEDAIVLFLSHRWLQPGNPDDEEGTKYKQIMKLMELIAEELGGDRFTDRLYLWADYCCIDQSNPFPGVQMLPSYIACCEEFAYVKHPEYDARAWCRTEQFMHWRLRCHKRKWCLDGESVQEEPPARCADPATGELYCEEDRVALVNMTSMFDDSP
;
A
#
# COMPACT_ATOMS: atom_id res chain seq x y z
N MET A 1 6.33 -14.24 -13.34
CA MET A 1 5.09 -14.07 -12.54
C MET A 1 4.11 -13.02 -13.11
N GLN A 2 4.03 -12.85 -14.45
CA GLN A 2 2.86 -12.25 -15.14
C GLN A 2 1.51 -12.85 -14.69
N GLN A 3 1.57 -14.02 -14.03
CA GLN A 3 0.43 -14.73 -13.48
C GLN A 3 -0.31 -13.95 -12.38
N LEU A 4 0.34 -13.31 -11.41
CA LEU A 4 -0.39 -12.76 -10.23
C LEU A 4 -1.46 -11.74 -10.63
N SER A 5 -1.15 -10.80 -11.52
CA SER A 5 -2.14 -9.83 -12.03
C SER A 5 -3.16 -10.44 -13.00
N SER A 6 -2.86 -11.61 -13.57
CA SER A 6 -3.79 -12.36 -14.42
C SER A 6 -4.72 -13.30 -13.64
N LEU A 7 -4.58 -13.43 -12.31
CA LEU A 7 -5.42 -14.30 -11.46
C LEU A 7 -6.80 -13.66 -11.13
N GLY A 8 -7.39 -12.90 -12.05
CA GLY A 8 -8.71 -12.29 -11.89
C GLY A 8 -8.68 -10.82 -11.48
N THR A 9 -9.74 -10.37 -10.82
CA THR A 9 -9.91 -9.05 -10.22
C THR A 9 -9.13 -8.94 -8.89
N PRO A 10 -8.89 -7.72 -8.36
CA PRO A 10 -8.25 -7.58 -7.06
C PRO A 10 -9.03 -8.29 -5.93
N ALA A 11 -10.38 -8.26 -5.95
CA ALA A 11 -11.22 -9.00 -5.00
C ALA A 11 -10.99 -10.52 -5.06
N GLU A 12 -10.92 -11.12 -6.25
CA GLU A 12 -10.61 -12.54 -6.43
C GLU A 12 -9.21 -12.88 -5.92
N ARG A 13 -8.23 -11.99 -6.12
CA ARG A 13 -6.87 -12.16 -5.57
C ARG A 13 -6.84 -12.11 -4.05
N ARG A 14 -7.60 -11.19 -3.42
CA ARG A 14 -7.76 -11.15 -1.95
C ARG A 14 -8.35 -12.45 -1.40
N ALA A 15 -9.37 -12.99 -2.08
CA ALA A 15 -9.97 -14.27 -1.72
C ALA A 15 -8.97 -15.43 -1.87
N LEU A 16 -8.21 -15.47 -2.98
CA LEU A 16 -7.19 -16.48 -3.22
C LEU A 16 -6.10 -16.46 -2.14
N LEU A 17 -5.57 -15.28 -1.79
CA LEU A 17 -4.56 -15.14 -0.72
C LEU A 17 -5.05 -15.74 0.59
N THR A 18 -6.33 -15.56 0.93
CA THR A 18 -6.94 -16.13 2.14
C THR A 18 -6.99 -17.66 2.11
N GLN A 19 -7.20 -18.25 0.93
CA GLN A 19 -7.21 -19.71 0.77
C GLN A 19 -5.82 -20.33 0.86
N ILE A 20 -4.79 -19.63 0.35
CA ILE A 20 -3.43 -20.16 0.31
C ILE A 20 -2.64 -19.86 1.61
N ALA A 21 -2.97 -18.80 2.35
CA ALA A 21 -2.23 -18.39 3.56
C ALA A 21 -2.06 -19.50 4.60
N PRO A 22 -3.09 -20.28 4.96
CA PRO A 22 -2.95 -21.33 5.97
C PRO A 22 -2.08 -22.52 5.51
N ARG A 23 -1.79 -22.61 4.21
CA ARG A 23 -1.02 -23.70 3.59
C ARG A 23 0.39 -23.27 3.20
N ALA A 24 0.72 -21.99 3.33
CA ALA A 24 2.01 -21.46 2.97
C ALA A 24 3.08 -22.03 3.93
N PRO A 25 4.27 -22.42 3.41
CA PRO A 25 5.37 -22.90 4.25
C PRO A 25 6.09 -21.76 5.00
N PHE A 26 5.60 -20.53 4.89
CA PHE A 26 6.12 -19.32 5.51
C PHE A 26 4.96 -18.47 6.03
N GLN A 27 5.25 -17.53 6.92
CA GLN A 27 4.24 -16.62 7.45
C GLN A 27 3.72 -15.72 6.33
N MET A 28 2.42 -15.80 6.05
CA MET A 28 1.76 -14.99 5.04
C MET A 28 0.63 -14.20 5.68
N PRO A 29 0.92 -13.00 6.24
CA PRO A 29 -0.10 -12.17 6.86
C PRO A 29 -1.21 -11.86 5.85
N LEU A 30 -2.46 -11.91 6.32
CA LEU A 30 -3.58 -11.51 5.48
C LEU A 30 -3.56 -9.99 5.31
N MET A 31 -3.87 -9.55 4.09
CA MET A 31 -4.02 -8.13 3.80
C MET A 31 -5.16 -7.54 4.65
N THR A 32 -4.96 -6.33 5.15
CA THR A 32 -5.98 -5.51 5.80
C THR A 32 -6.05 -4.15 5.13
N ALA A 33 -7.15 -3.40 5.27
CA ALA A 33 -7.25 -2.03 4.79
C ALA A 33 -8.05 -1.16 5.77
N VAL A 34 -7.73 0.13 5.81
CA VAL A 34 -8.41 1.12 6.66
C VAL A 34 -9.57 1.74 5.87
N PRO A 35 -10.83 1.65 6.35
CA PRO A 35 -11.94 2.36 5.73
C PRO A 35 -11.68 3.87 5.71
N PHE A 36 -11.99 4.53 4.60
CA PHE A 36 -11.77 5.97 4.48
C PHE A 36 -12.56 6.77 5.53
N SER A 37 -13.79 6.36 5.83
CA SER A 37 -14.62 6.94 6.89
C SER A 37 -13.98 6.81 8.28
N ALA A 38 -13.32 5.68 8.57
CA ALA A 38 -12.61 5.47 9.82
C ALA A 38 -11.36 6.35 9.92
N LEU A 39 -10.60 6.48 8.83
CA LEU A 39 -9.44 7.39 8.76
C LEU A 39 -9.85 8.83 9.07
N ARG A 40 -10.94 9.30 8.44
CA ARG A 40 -11.53 10.63 8.69
C ARG A 40 -11.96 10.80 10.15
N GLY A 41 -12.60 9.80 10.73
CA GLY A 41 -13.08 9.83 12.12
C GLY A 41 -11.93 9.86 13.15
N LEU A 42 -10.80 9.22 12.84
CA LEU A 42 -9.62 9.19 13.70
C LEU A 42 -8.82 10.50 13.64
N GLY A 43 -8.84 11.22 12.52
CA GLY A 43 -8.08 12.47 12.38
C GLY A 43 -6.56 12.29 12.29
N ARG A 44 -6.08 11.06 12.14
CA ARG A 44 -4.66 10.67 12.10
C ARG A 44 -4.47 9.31 11.42
N LEU A 45 -3.24 8.96 11.08
CA LEU A 45 -2.91 7.62 10.59
C LEU A 45 -2.93 6.59 11.76
N PRO A 46 -3.81 5.58 11.74
CA PRO A 46 -3.79 4.52 12.74
C PRO A 46 -2.57 3.63 12.56
N ARG A 47 -1.95 3.22 13.66
CA ARG A 47 -0.89 2.21 13.66
C ARG A 47 -1.49 0.81 13.75
N ARG A 48 -0.95 -0.16 13.01
CA ARG A 48 -1.52 -1.52 12.93
C ARG A 48 -1.57 -2.29 14.26
N ASP A 49 -0.53 -2.16 15.08
CA ASP A 49 -0.23 -2.96 16.28
C ASP A 49 -0.63 -2.27 17.59
N THR A 50 -1.09 -1.01 17.54
CA THR A 50 -1.62 -0.35 18.73
C THR A 50 -2.99 -0.92 19.09
N SER A 51 -3.05 -1.61 20.23
CA SER A 51 -4.30 -1.90 20.91
C SER A 51 -4.98 -0.57 21.25
N VAL A 52 -6.24 -0.44 20.85
CA VAL A 52 -7.11 0.70 21.14
C VAL A 52 -6.99 1.07 22.61
N SER A 53 -6.41 2.24 22.91
CA SER A 53 -6.58 2.84 24.23
C SER A 53 -8.08 3.16 24.41
N ASN A 54 -8.55 3.27 25.66
CA ASN A 54 -9.96 3.57 25.97
C ASN A 54 -10.53 4.86 25.31
N GLU A 55 -9.69 5.63 24.61
CA GLU A 55 -10.01 6.88 23.93
C GLU A 55 -10.58 6.69 22.52
N GLU A 56 -10.30 5.58 21.81
CA GLU A 56 -10.80 5.34 20.44
C GLU A 56 -12.05 4.44 20.44
N ARG A 57 -13.11 4.85 21.15
CA ARG A 57 -14.39 4.13 21.19
C ARG A 57 -14.90 3.84 19.76
N GLY A 58 -14.74 2.60 19.31
CA GLY A 58 -15.33 2.10 18.06
C GLY A 58 -14.33 1.76 16.94
N TRP A 59 -13.05 2.12 17.05
CA TRP A 59 -12.03 1.64 16.11
C TRP A 59 -11.70 0.18 16.42
N GLN A 60 -11.74 -0.70 15.42
CA GLN A 60 -11.44 -2.13 15.59
C GLN A 60 -10.13 -2.54 14.91
N GLY A 61 -9.33 -1.57 14.48
CA GLY A 61 -8.20 -1.80 13.60
C GLY A 61 -8.62 -1.88 12.13
N PRO A 62 -7.64 -2.04 11.23
CA PRO A 62 -7.91 -2.19 9.80
C PRO A 62 -8.67 -3.49 9.54
N VAL A 63 -9.59 -3.45 8.57
CA VAL A 63 -10.48 -4.55 8.23
C VAL A 63 -9.72 -5.58 7.39
N PRO A 64 -9.85 -6.89 7.65
CA PRO A 64 -9.31 -7.92 6.77
C PRO A 64 -9.83 -7.76 5.34
N ALA A 65 -8.93 -7.69 4.37
CA ALA A 65 -9.25 -7.27 3.01
C ALA A 65 -10.17 -8.27 2.27
N HIS A 66 -10.20 -9.53 2.71
CA HIS A 66 -11.10 -10.56 2.17
C HIS A 66 -12.55 -10.44 2.66
N LEU A 67 -12.81 -9.60 3.66
CA LEU A 67 -14.16 -9.28 4.17
C LEU A 67 -14.71 -8.00 3.54
N LEU A 68 -13.93 -7.31 2.71
CA LEU A 68 -14.39 -6.11 2.03
C LEU A 68 -15.46 -6.46 0.98
N PRO A 69 -16.41 -5.55 0.70
CA PRO A 69 -17.34 -5.69 -0.41
C PRO A 69 -16.62 -5.97 -1.73
N GLU A 70 -17.29 -6.68 -2.65
CA GLU A 70 -16.74 -7.00 -3.97
C GLU A 70 -16.39 -5.74 -4.79
N ASP A 71 -17.16 -4.67 -4.59
CA ASP A 71 -16.97 -3.36 -5.22
C ASP A 71 -16.16 -2.38 -4.38
N ALA A 72 -15.43 -2.88 -3.37
CA ALA A 72 -14.47 -2.08 -2.62
C ALA A 72 -13.33 -1.61 -3.52
N ILE A 73 -12.86 -0.40 -3.26
CA ILE A 73 -11.74 0.24 -3.93
C ILE A 73 -10.65 0.42 -2.88
N VAL A 74 -9.63 -0.44 -2.94
CA VAL A 74 -8.47 -0.35 -2.08
C VAL A 74 -7.38 0.43 -2.81
N LEU A 75 -7.02 1.57 -2.21
CA LEU A 75 -5.91 2.39 -2.64
C LEU A 75 -4.63 1.90 -1.97
N PHE A 76 -3.71 1.35 -2.75
CA PHE A 76 -2.33 1.16 -2.29
C PHE A 76 -1.63 2.52 -2.24
N LEU A 77 -1.11 2.91 -1.09
CA LEU A 77 -0.34 4.14 -0.95
C LEU A 77 1.12 3.83 -0.64
N SER A 78 2.00 4.23 -1.57
CA SER A 78 3.44 4.30 -1.36
C SER A 78 3.86 5.70 -0.93
N HIS A 79 4.66 5.82 0.13
CA HIS A 79 5.03 7.12 0.69
C HIS A 79 6.29 7.04 1.53
N ARG A 80 6.97 8.18 1.64
CA ARG A 80 8.06 8.35 2.60
C ARG A 80 7.50 8.69 3.98
N TRP A 81 7.99 8.00 5.00
CA TRP A 81 7.80 8.37 6.41
C TRP A 81 8.56 9.64 6.76
N LEU A 82 7.90 10.58 7.41
CA LEU A 82 8.47 11.87 7.80
C LEU A 82 9.33 11.77 9.08
N GLN A 83 9.09 10.77 9.92
CA GLN A 83 9.82 10.57 11.18
C GLN A 83 10.22 9.11 11.40
N PRO A 84 11.28 8.83 12.19
CA PRO A 84 11.56 7.48 12.65
C PRO A 84 10.40 6.93 13.50
N GLY A 85 9.86 5.76 13.14
CA GLY A 85 8.80 5.11 13.91
C GLY A 85 7.39 5.68 13.73
N ASN A 86 7.24 6.79 12.99
CA ASN A 86 5.95 7.39 12.66
C ASN A 86 6.00 7.98 11.22
N PRO A 87 5.08 7.60 10.32
CA PRO A 87 5.05 8.16 8.98
C PRO A 87 4.69 9.65 8.93
N ASP A 88 4.03 10.14 9.97
CA ASP A 88 3.52 11.51 10.05
C ASP A 88 4.41 12.40 10.93
N ASP A 89 4.28 13.70 10.74
CA ASP A 89 4.89 14.71 11.61
C ASP A 89 3.90 15.24 12.66
N GLU A 90 4.37 16.13 13.53
CA GLU A 90 3.55 16.75 14.59
C GLU A 90 2.39 17.58 14.04
N GLU A 91 2.50 18.05 12.79
CA GLU A 91 1.51 18.85 12.09
C GLU A 91 0.47 18.00 11.34
N GLY A 92 0.62 16.66 11.33
CA GLY A 92 -0.25 15.75 10.60
C GLY A 92 -0.15 15.90 9.08
N THR A 93 1.01 16.33 8.58
CA THR A 93 1.24 16.60 7.15
C THR A 93 0.90 15.39 6.28
N LYS A 94 1.34 14.18 6.67
CA LYS A 94 1.10 12.97 5.89
C LYS A 94 -0.38 12.59 5.93
N TYR A 95 -1.03 12.64 7.09
CA TYR A 95 -2.46 12.43 7.18
C TYR A 95 -3.25 13.38 6.26
N LYS A 96 -2.97 14.69 6.31
CA LYS A 96 -3.63 15.70 5.46
C LYS A 96 -3.42 15.42 3.97
N GLN A 97 -2.21 15.05 3.57
CA GLN A 97 -1.88 14.66 2.20
C GLN A 97 -2.70 13.45 1.73
N ILE A 98 -2.79 12.41 2.57
CA ILE A 98 -3.52 11.19 2.27
C ILE A 98 -5.02 11.46 2.18
N MET A 99 -5.57 12.24 3.12
CA MET A 99 -6.97 12.65 3.09
C MET A 99 -7.30 13.36 1.78
N LYS A 100 -6.51 14.38 1.42
CA LYS A 100 -6.71 15.12 0.17
C LYS A 100 -6.67 14.21 -1.07
N LEU A 101 -5.70 13.31 -1.13
CA LEU A 101 -5.59 12.34 -2.21
C LEU A 101 -6.82 11.43 -2.30
N MET A 102 -7.28 10.89 -1.17
CA MET A 102 -8.45 10.01 -1.12
C MET A 102 -9.75 10.75 -1.46
N GLU A 103 -9.90 12.02 -1.04
CA GLU A 103 -11.04 12.87 -1.40
C GLU A 103 -11.11 13.10 -2.91
N LEU A 104 -10.00 13.48 -3.52
CA LEU A 104 -9.92 13.71 -4.96
C LEU A 104 -10.18 12.43 -5.77
N ILE A 105 -9.66 11.28 -5.32
CA ILE A 105 -9.97 9.99 -5.94
C ILE A 105 -11.45 9.66 -5.78
N ALA A 106 -12.05 9.87 -4.60
CA ALA A 106 -13.47 9.63 -4.40
C ALA A 106 -14.32 10.50 -5.35
N GLU A 107 -13.98 11.79 -5.50
CA GLU A 107 -14.62 12.71 -6.45
C GLU A 107 -14.55 12.19 -7.89
N GLU A 108 -13.36 11.84 -8.36
CA GLU A 108 -13.15 11.34 -9.73
C GLU A 108 -13.89 10.02 -10.02
N LEU A 109 -14.05 9.18 -9.00
CA LEU A 109 -14.74 7.89 -9.14
C LEU A 109 -16.27 8.00 -9.05
N GLY A 110 -16.82 9.15 -8.62
CA GLY A 110 -18.26 9.38 -8.55
C GLY A 110 -18.75 10.02 -7.24
N GLY A 111 -17.88 10.71 -6.51
CA GLY A 111 -18.20 11.52 -5.32
C GLY A 111 -18.56 10.70 -4.08
N ASP A 112 -19.41 11.28 -3.22
CA ASP A 112 -19.79 10.74 -1.90
C ASP A 112 -20.26 9.27 -1.92
N ARG A 113 -20.82 8.82 -3.05
CA ARG A 113 -21.25 7.42 -3.25
C ARG A 113 -20.10 6.42 -3.08
N PHE A 114 -18.85 6.84 -3.30
CA PHE A 114 -17.67 5.98 -3.23
C PHE A 114 -16.90 6.09 -1.91
N THR A 115 -17.22 7.07 -1.06
CA THR A 115 -16.56 7.25 0.25
C THR A 115 -16.66 5.99 1.12
N ASP A 116 -17.81 5.32 1.14
CA ASP A 116 -18.04 4.08 1.91
C ASP A 116 -17.40 2.83 1.30
N ARG A 117 -16.90 2.95 0.07
CA ARG A 117 -16.25 1.86 -0.69
C ARG A 117 -14.75 2.08 -0.82
N LEU A 118 -14.23 3.22 -0.40
CA LEU A 118 -12.83 3.56 -0.49
C LEU A 118 -12.08 3.12 0.77
N TYR A 119 -10.98 2.43 0.57
CA TYR A 119 -10.12 1.92 1.64
C TYR A 119 -8.67 2.28 1.35
N LEU A 120 -7.92 2.53 2.41
CA LEU A 120 -6.48 2.79 2.35
C LEU A 120 -5.72 1.52 2.74
N TRP A 121 -4.80 1.09 1.89
CA TRP A 121 -3.68 0.27 2.29
C TRP A 121 -2.44 1.16 2.35
N ALA A 122 -1.85 1.29 3.54
CA ALA A 122 -0.57 1.95 3.76
C ALA A 122 0.24 1.11 4.75
N ASP A 123 1.55 1.05 4.55
CA ASP A 123 2.49 0.22 5.31
C ASP A 123 2.30 0.34 6.83
N TYR A 124 2.35 1.56 7.38
CA TYR A 124 2.19 1.84 8.81
C TYR A 124 0.84 1.38 9.38
N CYS A 125 -0.21 1.49 8.55
CA CYS A 125 -1.57 1.19 8.94
C CYS A 125 -1.88 -0.31 8.88
N CYS A 126 -1.19 -1.07 8.02
CA CYS A 126 -1.59 -2.42 7.64
C CYS A 126 -0.53 -3.49 7.96
N ILE A 127 0.75 -3.14 8.05
CA ILE A 127 1.84 -4.05 8.43
C ILE A 127 2.03 -4.02 9.94
N ASP A 128 2.25 -5.18 10.55
CA ASP A 128 2.64 -5.29 11.96
C ASP A 128 4.01 -4.61 12.17
N GLN A 129 4.00 -3.45 12.83
CA GLN A 129 5.20 -2.65 13.04
C GLN A 129 6.15 -3.25 14.08
N SER A 130 5.67 -4.21 14.88
CA SER A 130 6.50 -4.96 15.82
C SER A 130 7.27 -6.11 15.16
N ASN A 131 6.76 -6.61 14.02
CA ASN A 131 7.39 -7.64 13.19
C ASN A 131 7.08 -7.40 11.70
N PRO A 132 7.72 -6.41 11.06
CA PRO A 132 7.32 -5.95 9.74
C PRO A 132 7.70 -6.91 8.61
N PHE A 133 8.75 -7.72 8.78
CA PHE A 133 9.35 -8.52 7.70
C PHE A 133 8.34 -9.42 6.95
N PRO A 134 7.48 -10.22 7.60
CA PRO A 134 6.47 -11.02 6.90
C PRO A 134 5.50 -10.18 6.07
N GLY A 135 5.14 -8.98 6.54
CA GLY A 135 4.25 -8.08 5.81
C GLY A 135 4.95 -7.41 4.62
N VAL A 136 6.20 -6.97 4.80
CA VAL A 136 7.01 -6.35 3.74
C VAL A 136 7.25 -7.34 2.59
N GLN A 137 7.51 -8.62 2.89
CA GLN A 137 7.68 -9.65 1.86
C GLN A 137 6.42 -9.86 1.00
N MET A 138 5.26 -9.49 1.51
CA MET A 138 3.98 -9.62 0.83
C MET A 138 3.59 -8.40 -0.02
N LEU A 139 4.41 -7.35 -0.06
CA LEU A 139 4.15 -6.13 -0.85
C LEU A 139 3.71 -6.41 -2.30
N PRO A 140 4.37 -7.29 -3.09
CA PRO A 140 3.92 -7.55 -4.46
C PRO A 140 2.48 -8.09 -4.52
N SER A 141 2.09 -8.92 -3.54
CA SER A 141 0.74 -9.47 -3.46
C SER A 141 -0.27 -8.44 -3.00
N TYR A 142 0.08 -7.58 -2.04
CA TYR A 142 -0.80 -6.49 -1.59
C TYR A 142 -1.03 -5.45 -2.69
N ILE A 143 0.03 -5.06 -3.41
CA ILE A 143 -0.06 -4.20 -4.58
C ILE A 143 -0.99 -4.85 -5.61
N ALA A 144 -0.80 -6.14 -5.94
CA ALA A 144 -1.72 -6.83 -6.85
C ALA A 144 -3.17 -6.85 -6.35
N CYS A 145 -3.41 -6.86 -5.05
CA CYS A 145 -4.76 -6.93 -4.46
C CYS A 145 -5.46 -5.58 -4.32
N CYS A 146 -4.87 -4.49 -4.81
CA CYS A 146 -5.48 -3.16 -4.82
C CYS A 146 -6.10 -2.82 -6.17
N GLU A 147 -7.12 -1.98 -6.15
CA GLU A 147 -7.80 -1.43 -7.33
C GLU A 147 -7.04 -0.22 -7.89
N GLU A 148 -6.50 0.61 -6.99
CA GLU A 148 -5.81 1.85 -7.30
C GLU A 148 -4.42 1.88 -6.64
N PHE A 149 -3.46 2.53 -7.29
CA PHE A 149 -2.13 2.77 -6.73
C PHE A 149 -1.85 4.26 -6.69
N ALA A 150 -1.32 4.75 -5.57
CA ALA A 150 -0.84 6.12 -5.44
C ALA A 150 0.52 6.19 -4.79
N TYR A 151 1.24 7.27 -5.06
CA TYR A 151 2.39 7.66 -4.27
C TYR A 151 2.42 9.14 -3.95
N VAL A 152 3.03 9.47 -2.81
CA VAL A 152 3.32 10.86 -2.44
C VAL A 152 4.73 11.21 -2.85
N LYS A 153 4.87 12.15 -3.79
CA LYS A 153 6.16 12.61 -4.29
C LYS A 153 6.92 13.31 -3.17
N HIS A 154 8.19 12.97 -3.06
CA HIS A 154 9.10 13.55 -2.09
C HIS A 154 10.52 13.53 -2.68
N PRO A 155 11.37 14.56 -2.48
CA PRO A 155 12.72 14.61 -3.04
C PRO A 155 13.57 13.36 -2.76
N GLU A 156 13.49 12.84 -1.54
CA GLU A 156 14.19 11.61 -1.10
C GLU A 156 13.39 10.32 -1.32
N TYR A 157 12.25 10.37 -2.03
CA TYR A 157 11.41 9.18 -2.25
C TYR A 157 12.18 8.08 -2.98
N ASP A 158 12.88 8.44 -4.06
CA ASP A 158 13.64 7.49 -4.88
C ASP A 158 14.92 7.00 -4.20
N ALA A 159 15.39 7.65 -3.12
CA ALA A 159 16.55 7.17 -2.37
C ALA A 159 16.22 5.97 -1.46
N ARG A 160 14.93 5.64 -1.30
CA ARG A 160 14.46 4.59 -0.40
C ARG A 160 14.21 3.28 -1.15
N ALA A 161 14.90 2.23 -0.71
CA ALA A 161 14.78 0.86 -1.21
C ALA A 161 13.33 0.41 -1.41
N TRP A 162 12.50 0.55 -0.37
CA TRP A 162 11.12 0.08 -0.37
C TRP A 162 10.19 0.90 -1.29
N CYS A 163 10.31 2.24 -1.30
CA CYS A 163 9.54 3.09 -2.22
C CYS A 163 9.84 2.78 -3.68
N ARG A 164 11.13 2.57 -4.03
CA ARG A 164 11.54 2.10 -5.37
C ARG A 164 10.94 0.74 -5.69
N THR A 165 10.90 -0.15 -4.70
CA THR A 165 10.34 -1.49 -4.86
C THR A 165 8.86 -1.45 -5.15
N GLU A 166 8.09 -0.63 -4.45
CA GLU A 166 6.65 -0.49 -4.69
C GLU A 166 6.36 0.07 -6.10
N GLN A 167 7.12 1.07 -6.55
CA GLN A 167 7.03 1.57 -7.93
C GLN A 167 7.41 0.49 -8.97
N PHE A 168 8.44 -0.31 -8.68
CA PHE A 168 8.86 -1.43 -9.52
C PHE A 168 7.81 -2.51 -9.62
N MET A 169 7.22 -2.90 -8.50
CA MET A 169 6.14 -3.88 -8.45
C MET A 169 4.91 -3.37 -9.19
N HIS A 170 4.51 -2.11 -8.97
CA HIS A 170 3.42 -1.49 -9.73
C HIS A 170 3.66 -1.57 -11.24
N TRP A 171 4.85 -1.16 -11.70
CA TRP A 171 5.22 -1.21 -13.12
C TRP A 171 5.27 -2.63 -13.69
N ARG A 172 5.82 -3.59 -12.94
CA ARG A 172 5.95 -4.99 -13.38
C ARG A 172 4.62 -5.72 -13.41
N LEU A 173 3.79 -5.55 -12.38
CA LEU A 173 2.52 -6.27 -12.25
C LEU A 173 1.47 -5.78 -13.25
N ARG A 174 1.49 -4.48 -13.60
CA ARG A 174 0.52 -3.86 -14.55
C ARG A 174 -0.94 -4.18 -14.22
N CYS A 175 -1.27 -4.26 -12.93
CA CYS A 175 -2.59 -4.67 -12.43
C CYS A 175 -3.55 -3.50 -12.16
N HIS A 176 -3.04 -2.27 -12.11
CA HIS A 176 -3.84 -1.08 -11.83
C HIS A 176 -4.22 -0.37 -13.12
N LYS A 177 -5.44 0.17 -13.15
CA LYS A 177 -5.89 1.01 -14.27
C LYS A 177 -5.21 2.36 -14.27
N ARG A 178 -5.00 2.92 -13.08
CA ARG A 178 -4.48 4.28 -12.87
C ARG A 178 -3.41 4.26 -11.80
N LYS A 179 -2.49 5.21 -11.92
CA LYS A 179 -1.46 5.51 -10.92
C LYS A 179 -1.61 6.97 -10.56
N TRP A 180 -1.81 7.27 -9.29
CA TRP A 180 -1.96 8.62 -8.79
C TRP A 180 -0.64 9.13 -8.19
N CYS A 181 -0.36 10.40 -8.41
CA CYS A 181 0.79 11.10 -7.84
C CYS A 181 0.28 12.33 -7.10
N LEU A 182 0.62 12.44 -5.81
CA LEU A 182 0.47 13.67 -5.06
C LEU A 182 1.81 14.41 -5.06
N ASP A 183 1.88 15.56 -5.74
CA ASP A 183 3.03 16.46 -5.79
C ASP A 183 2.69 17.79 -5.11
N GLY A 184 3.13 17.95 -3.86
CA GLY A 184 2.73 19.06 -3.01
C GLY A 184 1.22 19.03 -2.76
N GLU A 185 0.50 19.93 -3.42
CA GLU A 185 -0.95 20.06 -3.33
C GLU A 185 -1.71 19.52 -4.54
N SER A 186 -1.01 19.12 -5.60
CA SER A 186 -1.62 18.68 -6.85
C SER A 186 -1.69 17.17 -6.91
N VAL A 187 -2.86 16.64 -7.24
CA VAL A 187 -3.03 15.21 -7.58
C VAL A 187 -3.12 15.10 -9.09
N GLN A 188 -2.35 14.17 -9.65
CA GLN A 188 -2.32 13.88 -11.07
C GLN A 188 -2.33 12.38 -11.30
N GLU A 189 -2.98 11.96 -12.38
CA GLU A 189 -2.81 10.62 -12.91
C GLU A 189 -1.51 10.55 -13.73
N GLU A 190 -0.69 9.54 -13.48
CA GLU A 190 0.53 9.27 -14.22
C GLU A 190 0.40 7.94 -14.98
N PRO A 191 0.97 7.84 -16.20
CA PRO A 191 1.11 6.54 -16.83
C PRO A 191 2.07 5.66 -16.00
N PRO A 192 1.90 4.33 -16.04
CA PRO A 192 2.89 3.41 -15.47
C PRO A 192 4.27 3.65 -16.12
N ALA A 193 5.25 4.06 -15.31
CA ALA A 193 6.60 4.35 -15.76
C ALA A 193 7.55 3.18 -15.44
N ARG A 194 8.45 2.87 -16.38
CA ARG A 194 9.55 1.94 -16.11
C ARG A 194 10.48 2.56 -15.07
N CYS A 195 10.84 1.78 -14.06
CA CYS A 195 11.86 2.15 -13.09
C CYS A 195 13.02 1.13 -13.13
N ALA A 196 14.19 1.58 -12.67
CA ALA A 196 15.34 0.70 -12.50
C ALA A 196 15.03 -0.33 -11.41
N ASP A 197 15.61 -1.53 -11.52
CA ASP A 197 15.51 -2.55 -10.49
C ASP A 197 15.95 -1.96 -9.13
N PRO A 198 15.09 -1.93 -8.10
CA PRO A 198 15.43 -1.43 -6.77
C PRO A 198 16.63 -2.16 -6.16
N ALA A 199 16.91 -3.40 -6.54
CA ALA A 199 18.08 -4.15 -6.11
C ALA A 199 19.40 -3.63 -6.72
N THR A 200 19.33 -2.71 -7.69
CA THR A 200 20.50 -2.10 -8.34
C THR A 200 20.72 -0.65 -7.89
N GLY A 201 21.98 -0.24 -7.79
CA GLY A 201 22.36 1.13 -7.38
C GLY A 201 22.50 1.32 -5.88
N GLU A 202 22.72 2.58 -5.46
CA GLU A 202 22.90 2.96 -4.06
C GLU A 202 21.59 2.83 -3.27
N LEU A 203 21.68 2.22 -2.09
CA LEU A 203 20.59 2.11 -1.14
C LEU A 203 20.94 2.88 0.12
N TYR A 204 19.94 3.51 0.73
CA TYR A 204 20.11 4.14 2.04
C TYR A 204 20.44 3.12 3.15
N CYS A 205 19.92 1.90 3.05
CA CYS A 205 20.20 0.76 3.91
C CYS A 205 20.62 -0.41 3.04
N GLU A 206 21.87 -0.85 3.14
CA GLU A 206 22.44 -1.87 2.26
C GLU A 206 21.92 -3.27 2.61
N GLU A 207 21.57 -3.49 3.88
CA GLU A 207 20.99 -4.73 4.38
C GLU A 207 19.65 -5.08 3.70
N ASP A 208 18.90 -4.07 3.25
CA ASP A 208 17.65 -4.28 2.51
C ASP A 208 17.90 -5.02 1.17
N ARG A 209 19.10 -4.91 0.58
CA ARG A 209 19.40 -5.44 -0.76
C ARG A 209 19.09 -6.92 -0.90
N VAL A 210 19.38 -7.74 0.11
CA VAL A 210 19.11 -9.19 0.06
C VAL A 210 17.61 -9.46 -0.12
N ALA A 211 16.77 -8.72 0.62
CA ALA A 211 15.33 -8.83 0.49
C ALA A 211 14.84 -8.30 -0.86
N LEU A 212 15.42 -7.21 -1.36
CA LEU A 212 15.10 -6.65 -2.68
C LEU A 212 15.44 -7.63 -3.81
N VAL A 213 16.65 -8.20 -3.82
CA VAL A 213 17.09 -9.17 -4.83
C VAL A 213 16.16 -10.38 -4.86
N ASN A 214 15.79 -10.91 -3.69
CA ASN A 214 14.84 -12.02 -3.62
C ASN A 214 13.47 -11.61 -4.19
N MET A 215 13.04 -10.38 -3.92
CA MET A 215 11.75 -9.88 -4.40
C MET A 215 11.76 -9.61 -5.90
N THR A 216 12.81 -9.00 -6.44
CA THR A 216 12.89 -8.59 -7.85
C THR A 216 13.30 -9.71 -8.80
N SER A 217 14.11 -10.67 -8.34
CA SER A 217 14.46 -11.86 -9.12
C SER A 217 13.24 -12.73 -9.49
N MET A 218 12.15 -12.69 -8.71
CA MET A 218 10.88 -13.32 -9.08
C MET A 218 10.22 -12.70 -10.33
N PHE A 219 10.68 -11.50 -10.71
CA PHE A 219 10.24 -10.73 -11.86
C PHE A 219 11.33 -10.57 -12.90
N ASP A 220 12.49 -11.21 -12.78
CA ASP A 220 13.48 -11.20 -13.85
C ASP A 220 12.99 -12.06 -15.01
N ASP A 221 12.63 -11.38 -16.09
CA ASP A 221 12.62 -11.99 -17.41
C ASP A 221 14.07 -11.96 -17.86
N SER A 222 14.88 -12.93 -17.43
CA SER A 222 16.04 -13.28 -18.26
C SER A 222 15.49 -13.64 -19.65
N PRO A 223 16.13 -13.19 -20.75
CA PRO A 223 15.65 -13.43 -22.10
C PRO A 223 15.39 -14.91 -22.39
#